data_AF-A0A947D4F2-F1
#
_entry.id   AF-A0A947D4F2-F1
#
_cell.length_a   1.000
_cell.length_b   1.000
_cell.length_c   1.000
_cell.angle_alpha   90.00
_cell.angle_beta   90.00
_cell.angle_gamma   90.00
#
_symmetry.space_group_name_H-M   'P 1'
#
loop_
_entity.id
_entity.type
_entity.pdbx_description
1 polymer ?
#
loop_
_entity_poly.entity_id
_entity_poly.type
_entity_poly.pdbx_seq_one_letter_code
_entity_poly.pdbx_strand_id
1 'polypeptide(L)'
;MAEIGLRLIGVFYLAAAFYVGRTLITGRSLTAMLEALAQGPATRATRWRDHWLAAGTIPVGLGGMMLAVLSWLALPLFLIGLAQQVLYLGLVAPRWLDPHDEPVAAERAATRNAAVVYSVATALVAMAAADGRLLPLGAFDPALVAAIMTLAAVLVAGFAFLYLRAGRLTDYGGGGDDGDDDAIDRADEQALPARAYAPPAPDMPPSYSVMADFGCHPVWSIRPADYGSVDPADLDISRQLEADLARWADEFEQSLDPENPAEPRWTTEAHAEHEARGRDLAERLAAEFAASGRAGWQVFAFSTDAGHVRVSPSGEVRPHDAHS
;
A
#
# COMPACT_ATOMS: atom_id res chain seq x y z
N MET A 1 -9.90 -36.92 8.95
CA MET A 1 -10.33 -35.98 7.89
C MET A 1 -10.76 -34.62 8.45
N ALA A 2 -11.68 -34.57 9.42
CA ALA A 2 -12.17 -33.28 9.96
C ALA A 2 -11.08 -32.44 10.65
N GLU A 3 -10.17 -33.06 11.41
CA GLU A 3 -9.04 -32.36 12.04
C GLU A 3 -8.08 -31.75 11.02
N ILE A 4 -7.78 -32.47 9.93
CA ILE A 4 -6.94 -31.97 8.85
C ILE A 4 -7.58 -30.72 8.23
N GLY A 5 -8.90 -30.76 8.00
CA GLY A 5 -9.65 -29.60 7.51
C GLY A 5 -9.54 -28.38 8.43
N LEU A 6 -9.69 -28.57 9.75
CA LEU A 6 -9.55 -27.49 10.73
C LEU A 6 -8.15 -26.90 10.75
N ARG A 7 -7.12 -27.74 10.66
CA ARG A 7 -5.73 -27.27 10.61
C ARG A 7 -5.44 -26.47 9.35
N LEU A 8 -5.95 -26.90 8.20
CA LEU A 8 -5.83 -26.17 6.93
C LEU A 8 -6.53 -24.81 7.01
N ILE A 9 -7.71 -24.73 7.63
CA ILE A 9 -8.40 -23.45 7.90
C ILE A 9 -7.52 -22.57 8.81
N GLY A 10 -6.90 -23.14 9.85
CA GLY A 10 -5.99 -22.41 10.73
C GLY A 10 -4.79 -21.82 9.98
N VAL A 11 -4.12 -22.63 9.17
CA VAL A 11 -2.98 -22.20 8.34
C VAL A 11 -3.41 -21.13 7.33
N PHE A 12 -4.59 -21.28 6.71
CA PHE A 12 -5.14 -20.28 5.80
C PHE A 12 -5.32 -18.92 6.49
N TYR A 13 -5.93 -18.87 7.68
CA TYR A 13 -6.14 -17.60 8.39
C TYR A 13 -4.85 -16.98 8.93
N LEU A 14 -3.86 -17.80 9.30
CA LEU A 14 -2.53 -17.32 9.65
C LEU A 14 -1.84 -16.66 8.43
N ALA A 15 -1.88 -17.32 7.27
CA ALA A 15 -1.31 -16.79 6.03
C ALA A 15 -2.04 -15.52 5.55
N ALA A 16 -3.38 -15.50 5.64
CA ALA A 16 -4.18 -14.33 5.29
C ALA A 16 -3.84 -13.13 6.20
N ALA A 17 -3.70 -13.34 7.51
CA ALA A 17 -3.28 -12.28 8.43
C ALA A 17 -1.87 -11.76 8.11
N PHE A 18 -0.93 -12.64 7.77
CA PHE A 18 0.42 -12.22 7.36
C PHE A 18 0.39 -11.38 6.07
N TYR A 19 -0.35 -11.82 5.05
CA TYR A 19 -0.52 -11.08 3.80
C TYR A 19 -1.14 -9.70 4.03
N VAL A 20 -2.27 -9.63 4.75
CA VAL A 20 -2.95 -8.37 5.08
C VAL A 20 -2.02 -7.47 5.90
N GLY A 21 -1.35 -8.01 6.92
CA GLY A 21 -0.40 -7.26 7.74
C GLY A 21 0.72 -6.64 6.90
N ARG A 22 1.29 -7.39 5.96
CA ARG A 22 2.28 -6.85 5.01
C ARG A 22 1.69 -5.72 4.18
N THR A 23 0.51 -5.91 3.59
CA THR A 23 -0.14 -4.86 2.77
C THR A 23 -0.40 -3.58 3.56
N LEU A 24 -0.77 -3.68 4.84
CA LEU A 24 -0.99 -2.53 5.71
C LEU A 24 0.32 -1.78 6.01
N ILE A 25 1.41 -2.50 6.26
CA ILE A 25 2.73 -1.90 6.48
C ILE A 25 3.20 -1.15 5.22
N THR A 26 3.10 -1.78 4.05
CA THR A 26 3.50 -1.17 2.77
C THR A 26 2.60 0.01 2.39
N GLY A 27 1.29 -0.11 2.60
CA GLY A 27 0.35 0.98 2.36
C GLY A 27 0.68 2.20 3.22
N ARG A 28 0.96 1.98 4.51
CA ARG A 28 1.31 3.07 5.44
C ARG A 28 2.60 3.79 5.06
N SER A 29 3.62 3.07 4.56
CA SER A 29 4.85 3.73 4.08
C SER A 29 4.61 4.60 2.84
N LEU A 30 3.74 4.17 1.93
CA LEU A 30 3.40 4.97 0.74
C LEU A 30 2.61 6.23 1.13
N THR A 31 1.62 6.08 2.01
CA THR A 31 0.86 7.23 2.53
C THR A 31 1.76 8.22 3.27
N ALA A 32 2.71 7.73 4.06
CA ALA A 32 3.71 8.58 4.74
C ALA A 32 4.56 9.38 3.75
N MET A 33 4.98 8.77 2.63
CA MET A 33 5.73 9.46 1.58
C MET A 33 4.88 10.52 0.88
N LEU A 34 3.62 10.20 0.54
CA LEU A 34 2.69 11.16 -0.07
C LEU A 34 2.40 12.33 0.88
N GLU A 35 2.23 12.09 2.17
CA GLU A 35 2.02 13.13 3.19
C GLU A 35 3.24 14.05 3.35
N ALA A 36 4.45 13.48 3.31
CA ALA A 36 5.69 14.25 3.32
C ALA A 36 5.84 15.17 2.09
N LEU A 37 5.35 14.72 0.93
CA LEU A 37 5.37 15.49 -0.32
C LEU A 37 4.22 16.51 -0.42
N ALA A 38 3.05 16.23 0.18
CA ALA A 38 1.83 17.01 0.04
C ALA A 38 1.64 18.14 1.07
N GLN A 39 2.52 18.29 2.08
CA GLN A 39 2.46 19.31 3.14
C GLN A 39 1.09 19.45 3.82
N GLY A 40 0.38 18.34 4.04
CA GLY A 40 -0.94 18.38 4.66
C GLY A 40 -1.21 17.10 5.45
N PRO A 41 -1.53 17.18 6.76
CA PRO A 41 -1.66 16.01 7.58
C PRO A 41 -2.85 15.15 7.13
N ALA A 42 -2.64 13.84 7.05
CA ALA A 42 -3.72 12.88 6.84
C ALA A 42 -4.79 13.07 7.92
N THR A 43 -6.05 13.18 7.50
CA THR A 43 -7.21 13.36 8.38
C THR A 43 -7.21 12.28 9.47
N ARG A 44 -7.49 12.67 10.72
CA ARG A 44 -7.47 11.76 11.90
C ARG A 44 -8.33 10.50 11.69
N ALA A 45 -9.39 10.59 10.88
CA ALA A 45 -10.26 9.47 10.49
C ALA A 45 -9.52 8.36 9.71
N THR A 46 -8.62 8.73 8.79
CA THR A 46 -7.81 7.78 8.01
C THR A 46 -6.82 7.04 8.92
N ARG A 47 -6.17 7.75 9.84
CA ARG A 47 -5.28 7.13 10.84
C ARG A 47 -6.03 6.14 11.74
N TRP A 48 -7.23 6.49 12.19
CA TRP A 48 -8.08 5.60 12.97
C TRP A 48 -8.50 4.34 12.20
N ARG A 49 -8.81 4.45 10.91
CA ARG A 49 -9.10 3.31 10.04
C ARG A 49 -7.93 2.33 9.98
N ASP A 50 -6.72 2.86 9.76
CA ASP A 50 -5.53 2.03 9.62
C ASP A 50 -5.19 1.29 10.93
N HIS A 51 -5.29 2.00 12.07
CA HIS A 51 -5.11 1.37 13.38
C HIS A 51 -6.15 0.29 13.66
N TRP A 52 -7.40 0.50 13.24
CA TRP A 52 -8.46 -0.48 13.39
C TRP A 52 -8.21 -1.76 12.57
N LEU A 53 -7.82 -1.59 11.30
CA LEU A 53 -7.50 -2.71 10.41
C LEU A 53 -6.26 -3.47 10.88
N ALA A 54 -5.23 -2.76 11.35
CA ALA A 54 -4.04 -3.36 11.94
C ALA A 54 -4.37 -4.15 13.21
N ALA A 55 -5.20 -3.59 14.10
CA ALA A 55 -5.64 -4.27 15.32
C ALA A 55 -6.41 -5.57 15.02
N GLY A 56 -7.17 -5.61 13.93
CA GLY A 56 -7.91 -6.81 13.51
C GLY A 56 -7.07 -7.95 12.96
N THR A 57 -5.89 -7.63 12.43
CA THR A 57 -5.01 -8.63 11.83
C THR A 57 -4.42 -9.55 12.90
N ILE A 58 -4.19 -9.03 14.11
CA ILE A 58 -3.60 -9.75 15.24
C ILE A 58 -4.48 -10.92 15.72
N PRO A 59 -5.76 -10.72 16.12
CA PRO A 59 -6.60 -11.83 16.58
C PRO A 59 -6.88 -12.85 15.47
N VAL A 60 -6.96 -12.43 14.20
CA VAL A 60 -7.14 -13.35 13.06
C VAL A 60 -5.92 -14.26 12.89
N GLY A 61 -4.71 -13.70 12.91
CA GLY A 61 -3.47 -14.47 12.78
C GLY A 61 -3.22 -15.40 13.95
N LEU A 62 -3.38 -14.90 15.19
CA LEU A 62 -3.26 -15.73 16.39
C LEU A 62 -4.33 -16.82 16.43
N GLY A 63 -5.57 -16.50 16.03
CA GLY A 63 -6.67 -17.46 15.94
C GLY A 63 -6.35 -18.58 14.94
N GLY A 64 -5.84 -18.23 13.76
CA GLY A 64 -5.39 -19.19 12.76
C GLY A 64 -4.29 -20.12 13.27
N MET A 65 -3.27 -19.56 13.93
CA MET A 65 -2.18 -20.32 14.53
C MET A 65 -2.67 -21.26 15.65
N MET A 66 -3.55 -20.79 16.54
CA MET A 66 -4.14 -21.63 17.58
C MET A 66 -4.98 -22.75 16.99
N LEU A 67 -5.71 -22.48 15.90
CA LEU A 67 -6.52 -23.49 15.23
C LEU A 67 -5.67 -24.54 14.50
N ALA A 68 -4.52 -24.14 13.93
CA ALA A 68 -3.58 -25.06 13.28
C ALA A 68 -3.03 -26.13 14.24
N VAL A 69 -2.98 -25.83 15.54
CA VAL A 69 -2.60 -26.77 16.60
C VAL A 69 -3.79 -27.35 17.37
N LEU A 70 -5.02 -27.06 16.93
CA LEU A 70 -6.28 -27.48 17.56
C LEU A 70 -6.40 -27.04 19.03
N SER A 71 -5.92 -25.84 19.35
CA SER A 71 -6.03 -25.26 20.69
C SER A 71 -7.40 -24.65 20.92
N TRP A 72 -7.91 -24.78 22.15
CA TRP A 72 -9.14 -24.14 22.61
C TRP A 72 -9.10 -22.61 22.47
N LEU A 73 -7.91 -22.00 22.54
CA LEU A 73 -7.74 -20.56 22.35
C LEU A 73 -8.14 -20.07 20.96
N ALA A 74 -8.26 -20.96 19.97
CA ALA A 74 -8.77 -20.60 18.65
C ALA A 74 -10.16 -19.97 18.72
N LEU A 75 -11.08 -20.56 19.50
CA LEU A 75 -12.47 -20.09 19.57
C LEU A 75 -12.60 -18.63 20.06
N PRO A 76 -12.07 -18.23 21.23
CA PRO A 76 -12.19 -16.85 21.68
C PRO A 76 -11.52 -15.86 20.72
N LEU A 77 -10.41 -16.22 20.07
CA LEU A 77 -9.73 -15.36 19.09
C LEU A 77 -10.56 -15.15 17.82
N PHE A 78 -11.20 -16.21 17.31
CA PHE A 78 -12.13 -16.10 16.18
C PHE A 78 -13.36 -15.27 16.55
N LEU A 79 -13.90 -15.42 17.76
CA LEU A 79 -15.02 -14.60 18.23
C LEU A 79 -14.65 -13.12 18.34
N ILE A 80 -13.44 -12.80 18.81
CA ILE A 80 -12.92 -11.42 18.85
C ILE A 80 -12.83 -10.85 17.43
N GLY A 81 -12.26 -11.61 16.48
CA GLY A 81 -12.17 -11.19 15.08
C GLY A 81 -13.55 -10.94 14.45
N LEU A 82 -14.53 -11.81 14.72
CA LEU A 82 -15.89 -11.67 14.22
C LEU A 82 -16.59 -10.45 14.83
N ALA A 83 -16.47 -10.28 16.16
CA ALA A 83 -17.02 -9.11 16.85
C ALA A 83 -16.44 -7.82 16.27
N GLN A 84 -15.15 -7.80 15.94
CA GLN A 84 -14.52 -6.65 15.31
C GLN A 84 -15.07 -6.37 13.90
N GLN A 85 -15.30 -7.39 13.07
CA GLN A 85 -15.89 -7.22 11.73
C GLN A 85 -17.33 -6.69 11.79
N VAL A 86 -18.14 -7.21 12.72
CA VAL A 86 -19.51 -6.73 12.95
C VAL A 86 -19.51 -5.29 13.46
N LEU A 87 -18.62 -4.97 14.41
CA LEU A 87 -18.44 -3.62 14.94
C LEU A 87 -17.99 -2.66 13.85
N TYR A 88 -17.09 -3.11 12.96
CA TYR A 88 -16.63 -2.33 11.82
C TYR A 88 -17.79 -2.01 10.87
N LEU A 89 -18.50 -3.03 10.37
CA LEU A 89 -19.57 -2.84 9.38
C LEU A 89 -20.83 -2.17 9.95
N GLY A 90 -21.14 -2.41 11.22
CA GLY A 90 -22.39 -1.94 11.83
C GLY A 90 -22.30 -0.56 12.48
N LEU A 91 -21.12 -0.17 12.97
CA LEU A 91 -20.98 1.05 13.78
C LEU A 91 -19.85 1.95 13.27
N VAL A 92 -18.65 1.42 13.03
CA VAL A 92 -17.48 2.24 12.68
C VAL A 92 -17.59 2.78 11.26
N ALA A 93 -17.83 1.92 10.27
CA ALA A 93 -17.89 2.32 8.87
C ALA A 93 -19.05 3.30 8.61
N PRO A 94 -20.30 3.03 9.01
CA PRO A 94 -21.42 3.93 8.70
C PRO A 94 -21.37 5.26 9.44
N ARG A 95 -20.79 5.32 10.65
CA ARG A 95 -20.82 6.54 11.48
C ARG A 95 -19.57 7.40 11.40
N TRP A 96 -18.41 6.81 11.13
CA TRP A 96 -17.13 7.52 11.20
C TRP A 96 -16.33 7.52 9.90
N LEU A 97 -16.60 6.61 8.95
CA LEU A 97 -15.83 6.51 7.71
C LEU A 97 -16.65 6.95 6.48
N ASP A 98 -17.84 6.38 6.29
CA ASP A 98 -18.73 6.66 5.15
C ASP A 98 -19.13 8.15 5.00
N PRO A 99 -19.23 8.97 6.08
CA PRO A 99 -19.49 10.41 5.93
C PRO A 99 -18.36 11.22 5.28
N HIS A 100 -17.15 10.66 5.21
CA HIS A 100 -15.96 11.35 4.70
C HIS A 100 -15.42 10.76 3.40
N ASP A 101 -15.74 9.49 3.12
CA ASP A 101 -15.33 8.78 1.90
C ASP A 101 -16.29 7.60 1.68
N GLU A 102 -17.30 7.76 0.81
CA GLU A 102 -18.30 6.71 0.60
C GLU A 102 -17.70 5.57 -0.25
N PRO A 103 -17.63 4.33 0.27
CA PRO A 103 -17.00 3.24 -0.45
C PRO A 103 -17.77 2.86 -1.72
N VAL A 104 -17.03 2.50 -2.76
CA VAL A 104 -17.60 2.00 -4.02
C VAL A 104 -18.41 0.73 -3.72
N ALA A 105 -19.57 0.55 -4.36
CA ALA A 105 -20.50 -0.55 -4.06
C ALA A 105 -19.84 -1.95 -4.07
N ALA A 106 -18.82 -2.15 -4.93
CA ALA A 106 -18.04 -3.39 -5.00
C ALA A 106 -17.20 -3.66 -3.74
N GLU A 107 -16.61 -2.63 -3.13
CA GLU A 107 -15.77 -2.75 -1.93
C GLU A 107 -16.61 -3.07 -0.69
N ARG A 108 -17.79 -2.46 -0.58
CA ARG A 108 -18.75 -2.76 0.48
C ARG A 108 -19.29 -4.20 0.35
N ALA A 109 -19.49 -4.69 -0.88
CA ALA A 109 -19.87 -6.08 -1.13
C ALA A 109 -18.73 -7.07 -0.78
N ALA A 110 -17.48 -6.76 -1.14
CA ALA A 110 -16.32 -7.57 -0.79
C ALA A 110 -16.15 -7.70 0.74
N THR A 111 -16.27 -6.60 1.47
CA THR A 111 -16.16 -6.60 2.95
C THR A 111 -17.27 -7.41 3.61
N ARG A 112 -18.51 -7.32 3.09
CA ARG A 112 -19.64 -8.16 3.55
C ARG A 112 -19.39 -9.63 3.27
N ASN A 113 -18.91 -9.98 2.08
CA ASN A 113 -18.60 -11.36 1.72
C ASN A 113 -17.49 -11.94 2.61
N ALA A 114 -16.44 -11.16 2.89
CA ALA A 114 -15.38 -11.55 3.83
C ALA A 114 -15.94 -11.81 5.25
N ALA A 115 -16.85 -10.97 5.74
CA ALA A 115 -17.50 -11.18 7.03
C ALA A 115 -18.36 -12.45 7.07
N VAL A 116 -19.06 -12.77 5.97
CA VAL A 116 -19.83 -14.03 5.85
C VAL A 116 -18.90 -15.24 5.89
N VAL A 117 -17.81 -15.23 5.10
CA VAL A 117 -16.82 -16.32 5.08
C VAL A 117 -16.21 -16.51 6.46
N TYR A 118 -15.85 -15.43 7.14
CA TYR A 118 -15.30 -15.47 8.48
C TYR A 118 -16.31 -15.99 9.52
N SER A 119 -17.59 -15.63 9.38
CA SER A 119 -18.68 -16.14 10.23
C SER A 119 -18.84 -17.65 10.09
N VAL A 120 -18.80 -18.17 8.85
CA VAL A 120 -18.85 -19.61 8.58
C VAL A 120 -17.65 -20.32 9.20
N ALA A 121 -16.44 -19.79 9.02
CA ALA A 121 -15.25 -20.35 9.65
C ALA A 121 -15.34 -20.35 11.18
N THR A 122 -15.81 -19.26 11.78
CA THR A 122 -16.03 -19.15 13.22
C THR A 122 -17.05 -20.18 13.73
N ALA A 123 -18.13 -20.41 12.98
CA ALA A 123 -19.11 -21.44 13.31
C ALA A 123 -18.51 -22.85 13.26
N LEU A 124 -17.65 -23.15 12.28
CA LEU A 124 -16.92 -24.42 12.21
C LEU A 124 -15.97 -24.61 13.40
N VAL A 125 -15.28 -23.56 13.83
CA VAL A 125 -14.42 -23.60 15.02
C VAL A 125 -15.25 -23.81 16.29
N ALA A 126 -16.39 -23.13 16.43
CA ALA A 126 -17.31 -23.32 17.55
C ALA A 126 -17.89 -24.74 17.60
N MET A 127 -18.25 -25.30 16.45
CA MET A 127 -18.70 -26.69 16.34
C MET A 127 -17.58 -27.67 16.72
N ALA A 128 -16.35 -27.44 16.26
CA ALA A 128 -15.20 -28.25 16.66
C ALA A 128 -14.91 -28.18 18.18
N ALA A 129 -15.13 -27.01 18.79
CA ALA A 129 -15.04 -26.83 20.24
C ALA A 129 -16.13 -27.62 20.97
N ALA A 130 -17.38 -27.55 20.50
CA ALA A 130 -18.51 -28.29 21.07
C ALA A 130 -18.33 -29.82 20.96
N ASP A 131 -17.72 -30.29 19.87
CA ASP A 131 -17.36 -31.70 19.65
C ASP A 131 -16.14 -32.16 20.48
N GLY A 132 -15.53 -31.28 21.28
CA GLY A 132 -14.36 -31.59 22.09
C GLY A 132 -13.07 -31.83 21.30
N ARG A 133 -13.01 -31.36 20.04
CA ARG A 133 -11.81 -31.51 19.18
C ARG A 133 -10.72 -30.49 19.47
N LEU A 134 -11.06 -29.41 20.17
CA LEU A 134 -10.08 -28.41 20.60
C LEU A 134 -9.58 -28.75 21.99
N LEU A 135 -8.25 -28.76 22.15
CA LEU A 135 -7.59 -29.16 23.38
C LEU A 135 -7.20 -27.94 24.22
N PRO A 136 -7.28 -28.03 25.56
CA PRO A 136 -6.75 -26.98 26.44
C PRO A 136 -5.22 -26.93 26.36
N LEU A 137 -4.61 -25.77 26.62
CA LEU A 137 -3.16 -25.60 26.57
C LEU A 137 -2.39 -26.60 27.45
N GLY A 138 -2.96 -26.98 28.61
CA GLY A 138 -2.34 -27.95 29.52
C GLY A 138 -2.32 -29.40 29.00
N ALA A 139 -3.01 -29.70 27.90
CA ALA A 139 -2.97 -31.03 27.27
C ALA A 139 -1.78 -31.20 26.31
N PHE A 140 -1.09 -30.11 25.97
CA PHE A 140 0.08 -30.13 25.09
C PHE A 140 1.38 -30.22 25.88
N ASP A 141 2.45 -30.67 25.22
CA ASP A 141 3.81 -30.62 25.76
C ASP A 141 4.18 -29.16 26.12
N PRO A 142 4.63 -28.89 27.36
CA PRO A 142 5.08 -27.56 27.76
C PRO A 142 6.10 -26.92 26.82
N ALA A 143 6.99 -27.72 26.22
CA ALA A 143 7.98 -27.23 25.26
C ALA A 143 7.32 -26.74 23.96
N LEU A 144 6.31 -27.47 23.47
CA LEU A 144 5.53 -27.07 22.29
C LEU A 144 4.72 -25.80 22.57
N VAL A 145 4.08 -25.72 23.74
CA VAL A 145 3.34 -24.52 24.17
C VAL A 145 4.28 -23.32 24.24
N ALA A 146 5.45 -23.48 24.86
CA ALA A 146 6.46 -22.42 24.92
C ALA A 146 6.88 -21.97 23.52
N ALA A 147 7.18 -22.90 22.61
CA ALA A 147 7.56 -22.57 21.23
C ALA A 147 6.46 -21.79 20.49
N ILE A 148 5.20 -22.21 20.60
CA ILE A 148 4.07 -21.53 19.97
C ILE A 148 3.88 -20.12 20.55
N MET A 149 3.96 -19.97 21.88
CA MET A 149 3.82 -18.68 22.54
C MET A 149 4.98 -17.74 22.21
N THR A 150 6.20 -18.25 22.11
CA THR A 150 7.36 -17.48 21.64
C THR A 150 7.17 -17.02 20.20
N LEU A 151 6.73 -17.91 19.30
CA LEU A 151 6.45 -17.55 17.91
C LEU A 151 5.34 -16.50 17.81
N ALA A 152 4.26 -16.66 18.59
CA ALA A 152 3.18 -15.69 18.70
C ALA A 152 3.70 -14.31 19.12
N ALA A 153 4.52 -14.27 20.18
CA ALA A 153 5.09 -13.05 20.70
C ALA A 153 6.02 -12.38 19.68
N VAL A 154 6.86 -13.15 18.98
CA VAL A 154 7.75 -12.64 17.92
C VAL A 154 6.95 -12.08 16.75
N LEU A 155 5.90 -12.77 16.28
CA LEU A 155 5.07 -12.28 15.18
C LEU A 155 4.32 -11.00 15.55
N VAL A 156 3.74 -10.94 16.76
CA VAL A 156 3.04 -9.74 17.25
C VAL A 156 4.01 -8.58 17.47
N ALA A 157 5.14 -8.82 18.14
CA ALA A 157 6.14 -7.78 18.40
C ALA A 157 6.80 -7.30 17.10
N GLY A 158 7.10 -8.20 16.17
CA GLY A 158 7.62 -7.88 14.85
C GLY A 158 6.63 -7.06 14.04
N PHE A 159 5.36 -7.47 14.00
CA PHE A 159 4.29 -6.69 13.34
C PHE A 159 4.13 -5.31 13.98
N ALA A 160 4.06 -5.22 15.31
CA ALA A 160 3.95 -3.94 16.02
C ALA A 160 5.17 -3.04 15.77
N PHE A 161 6.38 -3.60 15.81
CA PHE A 161 7.62 -2.87 15.53
C PHE A 161 7.64 -2.33 14.10
N LEU A 162 7.31 -3.17 13.11
CA LEU A 162 7.26 -2.76 11.70
C LEU A 162 6.18 -1.72 11.45
N TYR A 163 4.99 -1.91 12.02
CA TYR A 163 3.86 -0.98 11.92
C TYR A 163 4.19 0.38 12.56
N LEU A 164 4.80 0.39 13.75
CA LEU A 164 5.25 1.62 14.42
C LEU A 164 6.44 2.27 13.70
N ARG A 165 7.36 1.49 13.12
CA ARG A 165 8.47 2.01 12.32
C ARG A 165 7.97 2.69 11.04
N ALA A 166 7.01 2.09 10.35
CA ALA A 166 6.36 2.70 9.19
C ALA A 166 5.69 4.03 9.57
N GLY A 167 5.15 4.14 10.78
CA GLY A 167 4.61 5.39 11.33
C GLY A 167 5.61 6.36 11.96
N ARG A 168 6.91 6.04 12.06
CA ARG A 168 7.94 6.97 12.57
C ARG A 168 8.70 7.70 11.45
N LEU A 169 8.66 7.19 10.23
CA LEU A 169 9.20 7.89 9.06
C LEU A 169 8.44 9.20 8.77
N THR A 170 7.20 9.34 9.24
CA THR A 170 6.41 10.58 9.19
C THR A 170 6.87 11.65 10.19
N ASP A 171 7.54 11.26 11.28
CA ASP A 171 7.88 12.18 12.38
C ASP A 171 9.22 12.91 12.15
N TYR A 172 10.01 12.47 11.16
CA TYR A 172 11.30 13.09 10.84
C TYR A 172 11.17 14.37 9.97
N GLY A 173 9.95 14.76 9.57
CA GLY A 173 9.67 15.95 8.75
C GLY A 173 8.83 17.04 9.44
N GLY A 174 8.45 16.85 10.70
CA GLY A 174 7.46 17.71 11.36
C GLY A 174 7.83 18.05 12.79
N GLY A 175 8.98 18.68 13.01
CA GLY A 175 9.28 19.37 14.27
C GLY A 175 8.39 20.61 14.41
N GLY A 176 7.16 20.42 14.86
CA GLY A 176 6.18 21.48 15.08
C GLY A 176 5.36 21.19 16.32
N ASP A 177 5.92 21.59 17.46
CA ASP A 177 5.28 22.05 18.70
C ASP A 177 3.97 21.34 19.14
N ASP A 178 4.09 20.59 20.22
CA ASP A 178 2.98 20.08 21.04
C ASP A 178 2.23 21.27 21.68
N GLY A 179 1.27 21.82 20.94
CA GLY A 179 0.29 22.77 21.44
C GLY A 179 -1.06 22.10 21.70
N ASP A 180 -1.48 22.09 22.97
CA ASP A 180 -2.84 21.86 23.46
C ASP A 180 -3.94 22.20 22.42
N ASP A 181 -4.69 21.19 21.97
CA ASP A 181 -5.95 21.37 21.23
C ASP A 181 -7.03 20.45 21.85
N ASP A 182 -7.23 20.63 23.16
CA ASP A 182 -8.47 20.29 23.84
C ASP A 182 -9.49 21.41 23.60
N ALA A 183 -10.23 21.34 22.48
CA ALA A 183 -11.50 22.05 22.33
C ALA A 183 -12.37 21.39 21.27
N ILE A 184 -13.22 20.47 21.72
CA ILE A 184 -14.48 20.18 21.01
C ILE A 184 -15.34 21.44 21.18
N ASP A 185 -15.34 22.33 20.19
CA ASP A 185 -16.41 23.31 20.07
C ASP A 185 -17.23 23.03 18.81
N ARG A 186 -18.43 22.50 19.06
CA ARG A 186 -19.53 22.45 18.10
C ARG A 186 -20.16 23.84 18.05
N ALA A 187 -19.61 24.75 17.27
CA ALA A 187 -20.32 25.95 16.84
C ALA A 187 -19.65 26.54 15.59
N ASP A 188 -20.48 26.93 14.63
CA ASP A 188 -20.13 27.63 13.39
C ASP A 188 -19.41 26.82 12.29
N GLU A 189 -20.11 25.79 11.80
CA GLU A 189 -20.08 25.43 10.38
C GLU A 189 -20.86 26.48 9.56
N GLN A 190 -20.46 27.75 9.64
CA GLN A 190 -20.78 28.71 8.58
C GLN A 190 -19.83 28.44 7.43
N ALA A 191 -20.30 27.60 6.51
CA ALA A 191 -19.92 27.54 5.11
C ALA A 191 -18.57 28.19 4.79
N LEU A 192 -17.48 27.52 5.17
CA LEU A 192 -16.27 27.59 4.37
C LEU A 192 -16.73 27.30 2.93
N PRO A 193 -16.45 28.16 1.93
CA PRO A 193 -16.78 27.81 0.56
C PRO A 193 -16.14 26.46 0.35
N ALA A 194 -16.98 25.46 0.04
CA ALA A 194 -16.54 24.11 -0.25
C ALA A 194 -15.23 24.25 -1.00
N ARG A 195 -14.10 23.77 -0.43
CA ARG A 195 -12.86 23.65 -1.18
C ARG A 195 -13.32 23.01 -2.46
N ALA A 196 -13.36 23.79 -3.53
CA ALA A 196 -13.76 23.29 -4.79
C ALA A 196 -12.80 22.14 -4.98
N TYR A 197 -13.33 20.92 -4.97
CA TYR A 197 -12.71 19.87 -5.75
C TYR A 197 -12.59 20.52 -7.11
N ALA A 198 -11.42 21.09 -7.39
CA ALA A 198 -11.14 21.61 -8.70
C ALA A 198 -11.44 20.41 -9.58
N PRO A 199 -12.44 20.48 -10.48
CA PRO A 199 -12.60 19.40 -11.44
C PRO A 199 -11.21 19.13 -12.03
N PRO A 200 -10.82 17.86 -12.28
CA PRO A 200 -9.54 17.57 -12.90
C PRO A 200 -9.39 18.54 -14.06
N ALA A 201 -8.37 19.40 -14.01
CA ALA A 201 -8.20 20.48 -14.97
C ALA A 201 -8.44 19.89 -16.36
N PRO A 202 -9.56 20.21 -17.04
CA PRO A 202 -10.01 19.44 -18.21
C PRO A 202 -9.08 19.54 -19.43
N ASP A 203 -7.95 20.24 -19.27
CA ASP A 203 -7.08 20.73 -20.32
C ASP A 203 -5.59 20.46 -20.06
N MET A 204 -5.21 19.70 -19.02
CA MET A 204 -3.79 19.33 -18.88
C MET A 204 -3.39 18.39 -20.04
N PRO A 205 -2.37 18.75 -20.83
CA PRO A 205 -1.90 17.88 -21.91
C PRO A 205 -1.44 16.53 -21.35
N PRO A 206 -1.55 15.43 -22.11
CA PRO A 206 -0.98 14.14 -21.71
C PRO A 206 0.47 14.31 -21.28
N SER A 207 0.79 13.82 -20.09
CA SER A 207 2.08 13.99 -19.44
C SER A 207 2.59 12.64 -19.00
N TYR A 208 3.72 12.22 -19.56
CA TYR A 208 4.32 10.91 -19.32
C TYR A 208 5.72 11.05 -18.71
N SER A 209 6.05 10.24 -17.72
CA SER A 209 7.39 10.16 -17.14
C SER A 209 8.01 8.80 -17.43
N VAL A 210 9.26 8.78 -17.86
CA VAL A 210 10.08 7.55 -17.84
C VAL A 210 10.61 7.38 -16.42
N MET A 211 10.19 6.31 -15.76
CA MET A 211 10.49 6.00 -14.36
C MET A 211 10.43 4.48 -14.17
N ALA A 212 11.51 3.91 -13.63
CA ALA A 212 11.52 2.51 -13.22
C ALA A 212 11.03 2.43 -11.78
N ASP A 213 10.11 1.51 -11.52
CA ASP A 213 9.59 1.22 -10.19
C ASP A 213 9.24 -0.27 -10.11
N PHE A 214 9.26 -0.81 -8.90
CA PHE A 214 9.09 -2.23 -8.66
C PHE A 214 7.74 -2.76 -9.15
N GLY A 215 7.78 -3.79 -9.99
CA GLY A 215 6.63 -4.45 -10.60
C GLY A 215 5.85 -3.58 -11.57
N CYS A 216 6.42 -2.48 -12.07
CA CYS A 216 5.72 -1.50 -12.90
C CYS A 216 6.33 -1.37 -14.30
N HIS A 217 5.53 -0.89 -15.25
CA HIS A 217 6.02 -0.52 -16.56
C HIS A 217 6.92 0.74 -16.48
N PRO A 218 7.91 0.88 -17.39
CA PRO A 218 8.90 1.97 -17.38
C PRO A 218 8.34 3.37 -17.69
N VAL A 219 7.06 3.48 -18.04
CA VAL A 219 6.41 4.75 -18.38
C VAL A 219 5.21 4.97 -17.47
N TRP A 220 5.05 6.19 -17.00
CA TRP A 220 4.00 6.59 -16.07
C TRP A 220 3.22 7.77 -16.63
N SER A 221 1.89 7.72 -16.59
CA SER A 221 1.10 8.95 -16.71
C SER A 221 1.21 9.70 -15.38
N ILE A 222 1.58 10.97 -15.44
CA ILE A 222 1.70 11.84 -14.25
C ILE A 222 0.55 12.85 -14.17
N ARG A 223 -0.45 12.71 -15.03
CA ARG A 223 -1.67 13.50 -14.95
C ARG A 223 -2.56 13.00 -13.81
N PRO A 224 -3.18 13.90 -13.03
CA PRO A 224 -4.03 13.48 -11.90
C PRO A 224 -5.19 12.56 -12.28
N ALA A 225 -5.74 12.68 -13.49
CA ALA A 225 -6.92 11.94 -13.92
C ALA A 225 -6.64 10.45 -14.23
N ASP A 226 -5.40 10.13 -14.58
CA ASP A 226 -4.96 8.82 -15.08
C ASP A 226 -3.57 8.46 -14.56
N TYR A 227 -3.23 8.94 -13.36
CA TYR A 227 -1.93 8.71 -12.73
C TYR A 227 -1.68 7.22 -12.53
N GLY A 228 -0.55 6.72 -13.04
CA GLY A 228 -0.18 5.31 -12.90
C GLY A 228 0.80 4.83 -13.98
N SER A 229 1.29 3.60 -13.83
CA SER A 229 2.13 2.96 -14.83
C SER A 229 1.33 2.65 -16.10
N VAL A 230 1.95 2.84 -17.25
CA VAL A 230 1.38 2.69 -18.59
C VAL A 230 2.24 1.71 -19.37
N ASP A 231 1.61 0.71 -19.99
CA ASP A 231 2.30 -0.21 -20.88
C ASP A 231 2.83 0.58 -22.11
N PRO A 232 4.15 0.57 -22.39
CA PRO A 232 4.68 1.26 -23.57
C PRO A 232 4.06 0.76 -24.88
N ALA A 233 3.54 -0.47 -24.93
CA ALA A 233 2.82 -1.01 -26.10
C ALA A 233 1.51 -0.24 -26.39
N ASP A 234 0.88 0.38 -25.38
CA ASP A 234 -0.34 1.16 -25.52
C ASP A 234 -0.07 2.59 -26.05
N LEU A 235 1.20 3.01 -26.13
CA LEU A 235 1.59 4.37 -26.51
C LEU A 235 1.84 4.56 -28.01
N ASP A 236 1.64 3.53 -28.84
CA ASP A 236 1.90 3.56 -30.29
C ASP A 236 3.28 4.19 -30.60
N ILE A 237 4.30 3.63 -29.96
CA ILE A 237 5.72 3.96 -30.14
C ILE A 237 6.42 2.84 -30.93
N SER A 238 7.65 3.08 -31.35
CA SER A 238 8.43 2.09 -32.07
C SER A 238 8.71 0.87 -31.17
N ARG A 239 8.64 -0.32 -31.76
CA ARG A 239 9.01 -1.57 -31.07
C ARG A 239 10.43 -1.56 -30.54
N GLN A 240 11.31 -0.74 -31.12
CA GLN A 240 12.67 -0.58 -30.63
C GLN A 240 12.71 0.21 -29.33
N LEU A 241 11.99 1.34 -29.25
CA LEU A 241 11.91 2.12 -28.01
C LEU A 241 11.19 1.36 -26.90
N GLU A 242 10.10 0.65 -27.23
CA GLU A 242 9.41 -0.26 -26.31
C GLU A 242 10.38 -1.30 -25.70
N ALA A 243 11.16 -1.99 -26.54
CA ALA A 243 12.12 -3.00 -26.09
C ALA A 243 13.27 -2.40 -25.26
N ASP A 244 13.71 -1.19 -25.58
CA ASP A 244 14.77 -0.51 -24.82
C ASP A 244 14.26 -0.02 -23.45
N LEU A 245 13.02 0.49 -23.38
CA LEU A 245 12.35 0.87 -22.14
C LEU A 245 12.15 -0.36 -21.23
N ALA A 246 11.67 -1.48 -21.78
CA ALA A 246 11.48 -2.72 -21.04
C ALA A 246 12.81 -3.25 -20.47
N ARG A 247 13.86 -3.30 -21.29
CA ARG A 247 15.18 -3.75 -20.83
C ARG A 247 15.74 -2.86 -19.73
N TRP A 248 15.56 -1.54 -19.85
CA TRP A 248 15.97 -0.60 -18.82
C TRP A 248 15.23 -0.85 -17.50
N ALA A 249 13.89 -1.03 -17.51
CA ALA A 249 13.15 -1.39 -16.30
C ALA A 249 13.57 -2.76 -15.72
N ASP A 250 13.80 -3.76 -16.57
CA ASP A 250 14.24 -5.09 -16.11
C ASP A 250 15.60 -5.04 -15.40
N GLU A 251 16.50 -4.15 -15.81
CA GLU A 251 17.77 -3.93 -15.13
C GLU A 251 17.58 -3.32 -13.74
N PHE A 252 16.61 -2.39 -13.59
CA PHE A 252 16.22 -1.85 -12.29
C PHE A 252 15.67 -2.94 -11.36
N GLU A 253 14.77 -3.79 -11.86
CA GLU A 253 14.24 -4.93 -11.09
C GLU A 253 15.34 -5.87 -10.60
N GLN A 254 16.30 -6.18 -11.47
CA GLN A 254 17.44 -7.03 -11.12
C GLN A 254 18.39 -6.40 -10.10
N SER A 255 18.35 -5.07 -9.95
CA SER A 255 19.11 -4.35 -8.93
C SER A 255 18.54 -4.48 -7.53
N LEU A 256 17.25 -4.80 -7.42
CA LEU A 256 16.56 -4.89 -6.15
C LEU A 256 16.89 -6.23 -5.48
N ASP A 257 17.19 -6.19 -4.19
CA ASP A 257 17.34 -7.41 -3.40
C ASP A 257 15.99 -7.77 -2.75
N PRO A 258 15.32 -8.87 -3.19
CA PRO A 258 14.05 -9.28 -2.63
C PRO A 258 14.16 -9.80 -1.18
N GLU A 259 15.36 -10.18 -0.75
CA GLU A 259 15.65 -10.68 0.61
C GLU A 259 16.12 -9.54 1.54
N ASN A 260 16.74 -8.48 1.00
CA ASN A 260 17.17 -7.30 1.76
C ASN A 260 16.86 -5.96 1.05
N PRO A 261 15.61 -5.47 1.09
CA PRO A 261 15.20 -4.24 0.39
C PRO A 261 15.83 -2.95 0.94
N ALA A 262 16.60 -3.01 2.04
CA ALA A 262 17.32 -1.87 2.61
C ALA A 262 18.73 -1.69 2.01
N GLU A 263 19.21 -2.67 1.24
CA GLU A 263 20.52 -2.64 0.57
C GLU A 263 20.32 -2.88 -0.93
N PRO A 264 20.14 -1.81 -1.73
CA PRO A 264 20.14 -1.93 -3.19
C PRO A 264 21.45 -2.57 -3.65
N ARG A 265 21.40 -3.46 -4.65
CA ARG A 265 22.63 -4.10 -5.17
C ARG A 265 23.50 -3.14 -5.96
N TRP A 266 22.95 -2.00 -6.36
CA TRP A 266 23.65 -0.97 -7.10
C TRP A 266 24.43 -0.03 -6.19
N THR A 267 25.62 0.33 -6.67
CA THR A 267 26.37 1.47 -6.15
C THR A 267 25.68 2.78 -6.56
N THR A 268 26.00 3.88 -5.88
CA THR A 268 25.52 5.22 -6.25
C THR A 268 25.84 5.57 -7.71
N GLU A 269 27.02 5.15 -8.21
CA GLU A 269 27.43 5.36 -9.60
C GLU A 269 26.56 4.58 -10.58
N ALA A 270 26.29 3.30 -10.31
CA ALA A 270 25.40 2.48 -11.14
C ALA A 270 23.96 3.05 -11.18
N HIS A 271 23.48 3.60 -10.07
CA HIS A 271 22.18 4.27 -10.00
C HIS A 271 22.16 5.53 -10.88
N ALA A 272 23.21 6.36 -10.80
CA ALA A 272 23.34 7.57 -11.62
C ALA A 272 23.45 7.26 -13.12
N GLU A 273 24.18 6.22 -13.51
CA GLU A 273 24.26 5.75 -14.90
C GLU A 273 22.91 5.23 -15.40
N HIS A 274 22.16 4.53 -14.54
CA HIS A 274 20.82 4.05 -14.87
C HIS A 274 19.84 5.21 -15.05
N GLU A 275 19.86 6.23 -14.19
CA GLU A 275 19.07 7.46 -14.35
C GLU A 275 19.43 8.21 -15.63
N ALA A 276 20.72 8.29 -15.98
CA ALA A 276 21.17 8.92 -17.22
C ALA A 276 20.56 8.23 -18.45
N ARG A 277 20.58 6.90 -18.50
CA ARG A 277 19.93 6.13 -19.57
C ARG A 277 18.42 6.30 -19.58
N GLY A 278 17.77 6.43 -18.42
CA GLY A 278 16.34 6.74 -18.32
C GLY A 278 15.99 8.10 -18.95
N ARG A 279 16.86 9.10 -18.76
CA ARG A 279 16.73 10.41 -19.41
C ARG A 279 16.85 10.32 -20.93
N ASP A 280 17.84 9.59 -21.44
CA ASP A 280 18.01 9.38 -22.89
C ASP A 280 16.76 8.70 -23.51
N LEU A 281 16.17 7.74 -22.79
CA LEU A 281 14.92 7.09 -23.20
C LEU A 281 13.73 8.05 -23.19
N ALA A 282 13.64 8.94 -22.20
CA ALA A 282 12.61 9.97 -22.14
C ALA A 282 12.73 10.95 -23.32
N GLU A 283 13.94 11.35 -23.69
CA GLU A 283 14.17 12.22 -24.86
C GLU A 283 13.75 11.55 -26.17
N ARG A 284 14.05 10.26 -26.33
CA ARG A 284 13.60 9.45 -27.47
C ARG A 284 12.08 9.33 -27.52
N LEU A 285 11.43 9.12 -26.37
CA LEU A 285 9.97 9.09 -26.26
C LEU A 285 9.35 10.43 -26.67
N ALA A 286 9.92 11.54 -26.22
CA ALA A 286 9.49 12.88 -26.63
C ALA A 286 9.65 13.09 -28.15
N ALA A 287 10.75 12.61 -28.73
CA ALA A 287 11.00 12.69 -30.17
C ALA A 287 9.97 11.87 -30.99
N GLU A 288 9.62 10.66 -30.54
CA GLU A 288 8.61 9.84 -31.22
C GLU A 288 7.20 10.43 -31.11
N PHE A 289 6.83 11.00 -29.95
CA PHE A 289 5.57 11.75 -29.83
C PHE A 289 5.55 12.97 -30.76
N ALA A 290 6.63 13.75 -30.83
CA ALA A 290 6.72 14.87 -31.76
C ALA A 290 6.58 14.41 -33.23
N ALA A 291 7.30 13.36 -33.63
CA ALA A 291 7.30 12.83 -35.00
C ALA A 291 5.93 12.29 -35.45
N SER A 292 5.11 11.82 -34.51
CA SER A 292 3.76 11.30 -34.76
C SER A 292 2.65 12.35 -34.60
N GLY A 293 3.01 13.64 -34.52
CA GLY A 293 2.05 14.74 -34.42
C GLY A 293 1.51 15.00 -32.99
N ARG A 294 2.11 14.38 -31.97
CA ARG A 294 1.77 14.50 -30.55
C ARG A 294 2.72 15.44 -29.79
N ALA A 295 3.28 16.46 -30.46
CA ALA A 295 4.24 17.40 -29.86
C ALA A 295 3.69 18.19 -28.65
N GLY A 296 2.37 18.23 -28.46
CA GLY A 296 1.75 18.81 -27.26
C GLY A 296 1.83 17.92 -26.02
N TRP A 297 2.20 16.65 -26.16
CA TRP A 297 2.37 15.72 -25.04
C TRP A 297 3.68 16.04 -24.32
N GLN A 298 3.62 16.06 -23.00
CA GLN A 298 4.77 16.38 -22.16
C GLN A 298 5.45 15.08 -21.77
N VAL A 299 6.79 15.07 -21.83
CA VAL A 299 7.59 13.93 -21.40
C VAL A 299 8.58 14.38 -20.33
N PHE A 300 8.77 13.54 -19.32
CA PHE A 300 9.62 13.78 -18.18
C PHE A 300 10.57 12.58 -17.99
N ALA A 301 11.76 12.85 -17.48
CA ALA A 301 12.66 11.85 -16.93
C ALA A 301 12.60 11.95 -15.41
N PHE A 302 12.44 10.82 -14.71
CA PHE A 302 12.53 10.80 -13.26
C PHE A 302 13.99 10.81 -12.81
N SER A 303 14.28 11.61 -11.78
CA SER A 303 15.57 11.61 -11.08
C SER A 303 15.30 11.57 -9.57
N THR A 304 16.09 10.79 -8.85
CA THR A 304 15.94 10.65 -7.39
C THR A 304 16.16 11.99 -6.66
N ASP A 305 17.03 12.86 -7.21
CA ASP A 305 17.35 14.16 -6.59
C ASP A 305 16.38 15.29 -6.98
N ALA A 306 15.83 15.25 -8.20
CA ALA A 306 15.08 16.36 -8.79
C ALA A 306 13.61 16.04 -9.11
N GLY A 307 13.16 14.79 -8.92
CA GLY A 307 11.83 14.34 -9.28
C GLY A 307 11.63 14.29 -10.80
N HIS A 308 10.45 14.69 -11.28
CA HIS A 308 10.11 14.68 -12.71
C HIS A 308 10.73 15.89 -13.43
N VAL A 309 11.80 15.65 -14.19
CA VAL A 309 12.48 16.68 -14.98
C VAL A 309 11.94 16.63 -16.41
N ARG A 310 11.33 17.73 -16.87
CA ARG A 310 10.81 17.80 -18.24
C ARG A 310 11.94 17.66 -19.25
N VAL A 311 11.74 16.79 -20.24
CA VAL A 311 12.66 16.63 -21.38
C VAL A 311 12.05 17.26 -22.63
N SER A 312 12.92 17.84 -23.46
CA SER A 312 12.55 18.29 -24.80
C SER A 312 13.02 17.25 -25.82
N PRO A 313 12.29 17.06 -26.94
CA PRO A 313 12.77 16.21 -28.02
C PRO A 313 14.15 16.69 -28.47
N SER A 314 15.11 15.77 -28.59
CA SER A 314 16.49 16.06 -28.94
C SER A 314 16.54 16.83 -30.27
N GLY A 315 16.79 18.15 -30.21
CA GLY A 315 16.81 19.01 -31.40
C GLY A 315 16.31 20.45 -31.19
N GLU A 316 15.62 20.76 -30.09
CA GLU A 316 15.24 22.15 -29.78
C GLU A 316 16.35 22.85 -28.99
N VAL A 317 17.14 23.68 -29.68
CA VAL A 317 18.13 24.58 -29.07
C VAL A 317 17.42 25.47 -28.05
N ARG A 318 17.90 25.49 -26.79
CA ARG A 318 17.42 26.44 -25.78
C ARG A 318 17.51 27.87 -26.33
N PRO A 319 16.43 28.68 -26.27
CA PRO A 319 16.50 30.08 -26.71
C PRO A 319 17.41 30.98 -25.84
N HIS A 320 18.18 30.44 -24.91
CA HIS A 320 18.88 31.22 -23.89
C HIS A 320 20.38 31.42 -24.11
N ASP A 321 20.96 30.84 -25.17
CA ASP A 321 22.40 30.97 -25.50
C ASP A 321 22.69 31.87 -26.71
N ALA A 322 21.75 32.77 -27.04
CA ALA A 322 21.98 33.86 -27.98
C ALA A 322 21.88 35.20 -27.25
N HIS A 323 22.91 35.51 -26.45
CA HIS A 323 23.43 36.85 -26.14
C HIS A 323 24.20 36.79 -24.82
N SER A 324 25.51 36.54 -24.91
CA SER A 324 26.57 37.12 -24.08
C SER A 324 27.92 36.88 -24.75
#